data_AF-A0A239LT24-F1
#
_entry.id   AF-A0A239LT24-F1
#
_cell.length_a   1.000
_cell.length_b   1.000
_cell.length_c   1.000
_cell.angle_alpha   90.00
_cell.angle_beta   90.00
_cell.angle_gamma   90.00
#
_symmetry.space_group_name_H-M   'P 1'
#
loop_
_entity.id
_entity.type
_entity.pdbx_description
1 polymer ?
#
loop_
_entity_poly.entity_id
_entity_poly.type
_entity_poly.pdbx_seq_one_letter_code
_entity_poly.pdbx_strand_id
1 'polypeptide(L)'
;MFYVQRDAEGQLLRVEAAAFAEATEILPADHAEVLEWFADDVVENSLKQLKQSDLDMIRVLEDLIEVLTTKGVISITDLPPGAQAKLLNRNTARAALGGLNNLIDDEEVGGLI
;
A
#
# COMPACT_ATOMS: atom_id res chain seq x y z
N MET A 1 6.54 -28.95 -13.34
CA MET A 1 5.25 -28.98 -14.05
C MET A 1 4.33 -28.05 -13.28
N PHE A 2 3.63 -27.15 -13.98
CA PHE A 2 2.65 -26.23 -13.43
C PHE A 2 1.30 -26.51 -14.07
N TYR A 3 0.24 -26.35 -13.30
CA TYR A 3 -1.13 -26.37 -13.78
C TYR A 3 -1.49 -24.96 -14.21
N VAL A 4 -2.02 -24.80 -15.41
CA VAL A 4 -2.35 -23.49 -15.97
C VAL A 4 -3.81 -23.44 -16.40
N GLN A 5 -4.42 -22.27 -16.21
CA GLN A 5 -5.73 -21.92 -16.74
C GLN A 5 -5.55 -20.88 -17.83
N ARG A 6 -6.18 -21.10 -18.97
CA ARG A 6 -6.25 -20.13 -20.07
C ARG A 6 -7.63 -19.48 -20.15
N ASP A 7 -7.67 -18.24 -20.62
CA ASP A 7 -8.91 -17.57 -20.99
C ASP A 7 -9.44 -18.02 -22.38
N ALA A 8 -10.52 -17.39 -22.86
CA ALA A 8 -11.12 -17.70 -24.16
C ALA A 8 -10.23 -17.31 -25.36
N GLU A 9 -9.23 -16.46 -25.16
CA GLU A 9 -8.29 -15.98 -26.17
C GLU A 9 -6.96 -16.78 -26.14
N GLY A 10 -6.83 -17.69 -25.18
CA GLY A 10 -5.67 -18.57 -25.01
C GLY A 10 -4.56 -17.97 -24.13
N GLN A 11 -4.77 -16.83 -23.49
CA GLN A 11 -3.78 -16.23 -22.59
C GLN A 11 -3.78 -16.92 -21.23
N LEU A 12 -2.61 -16.98 -20.57
CA LEU A 12 -2.51 -17.47 -19.20
C LEU A 12 -3.32 -16.54 -18.28
N LEU A 13 -4.25 -17.13 -17.52
CA LEU A 13 -5.06 -16.44 -16.52
C LEU A 13 -4.65 -16.84 -15.10
N ARG A 14 -4.11 -18.06 -14.93
CA ARG A 14 -3.61 -18.55 -13.64
C ARG A 14 -2.55 -19.64 -13.85
N VAL A 15 -1.49 -19.63 -13.03
CA VAL A 15 -0.43 -20.63 -13.02
C VAL A 15 -0.18 -21.08 -11.57
N GLU A 16 -0.29 -22.39 -11.29
CA GLU A 16 -0.16 -22.95 -9.93
C GLU A 16 0.70 -24.20 -9.91
N ALA A 17 1.44 -24.41 -8.82
CA ALA A 17 2.25 -25.62 -8.62
C ALA A 17 1.40 -26.85 -8.26
N ALA A 18 0.17 -26.63 -7.78
CA ALA A 18 -0.79 -27.66 -7.40
C ALA A 18 -1.97 -27.72 -8.38
N ALA A 19 -2.55 -28.90 -8.56
CA ALA A 19 -3.75 -29.08 -9.37
C ALA A 19 -4.93 -28.30 -8.78
N PHE A 20 -5.70 -27.63 -9.64
CA PHE A 20 -6.93 -26.93 -9.28
C PHE A 20 -8.02 -27.25 -10.31
N ALA A 21 -9.29 -27.03 -9.93
CA ALA A 21 -10.45 -27.53 -10.69
C ALA A 21 -10.56 -26.89 -12.09
N GLU A 22 -10.10 -25.66 -12.24
CA GLU A 22 -10.19 -24.87 -13.46
C GLU A 22 -8.93 -24.98 -14.35
N ALA A 23 -7.99 -25.87 -14.02
CA ALA A 23 -6.78 -26.06 -14.80
C ALA A 23 -7.11 -26.63 -16.20
N THR A 24 -6.72 -25.91 -17.24
CA THR A 24 -6.95 -26.28 -18.64
C THR A 24 -5.80 -27.08 -19.24
N GLU A 25 -4.58 -26.88 -18.73
CA GLU A 25 -3.36 -27.48 -19.28
C GLU A 25 -2.30 -27.68 -18.18
N ILE A 26 -1.32 -28.55 -18.44
CA ILE A 26 -0.11 -28.71 -17.62
C ILE A 26 1.11 -28.35 -18.47
N LEU A 27 1.87 -27.36 -18.02
CA LEU A 27 3.10 -26.93 -18.69
C LEU A 27 4.34 -27.29 -17.88
N PRO A 28 5.48 -27.59 -18.53
CA PRO A 28 6.74 -27.77 -17.82
C PRO A 28 7.25 -26.43 -17.27
N ALA A 29 8.12 -26.49 -16.25
CA ALA A 29 8.57 -25.30 -15.52
C ALA A 29 9.49 -24.38 -16.35
N ASP A 30 10.12 -24.93 -17.38
CA ASP A 30 10.98 -24.24 -18.34
C ASP A 30 10.22 -23.78 -19.60
N HIS A 31 8.89 -23.92 -19.62
CA HIS A 31 8.08 -23.40 -20.71
C HIS A 31 8.14 -21.86 -20.75
N ALA A 32 8.32 -21.28 -21.93
CA ALA A 32 8.52 -19.84 -22.10
C ALA A 32 7.41 -19.00 -21.44
N GLU A 33 6.14 -19.36 -21.65
CA GLU A 33 4.99 -18.64 -21.05
C GLU A 33 4.96 -18.71 -19.52
N VAL A 34 5.42 -19.81 -18.92
CA VAL A 34 5.48 -19.96 -17.45
C VAL A 34 6.60 -19.07 -16.89
N LEU A 35 7.74 -19.01 -17.58
CA LEU A 35 8.85 -18.14 -17.22
C LEU A 35 8.45 -16.66 -17.31
N GLU A 36 7.73 -16.28 -18.38
CA GLU A 36 7.24 -14.92 -18.59
C GLU A 36 6.18 -14.52 -17.55
N TRP A 37 5.24 -15.41 -17.22
CA TRP A 37 4.25 -15.20 -16.16
C TRP A 37 4.89 -14.83 -14.82
N PHE A 38 5.91 -15.58 -14.39
CA PHE A 38 6.61 -15.29 -13.14
C PHE A 38 7.50 -14.05 -13.24
N ALA A 39 8.04 -13.72 -14.42
CA ALA A 39 8.78 -12.48 -14.62
C ALA A 39 7.88 -11.25 -14.46
N ASP A 40 6.69 -11.27 -15.07
CA ASP A 40 5.71 -10.19 -14.97
C ASP A 40 5.15 -10.07 -13.55
N ASP A 41 4.84 -11.19 -12.89
CA ASP A 41 4.40 -11.17 -11.48
C ASP A 41 5.47 -10.59 -10.55
N VAL A 42 6.74 -10.90 -10.78
CA VAL A 42 7.86 -10.29 -10.01
C VAL A 42 7.92 -8.78 -10.25
N VAL A 43 7.75 -8.30 -11.48
CA VAL A 43 7.75 -6.86 -11.78
C VAL A 43 6.54 -6.18 -11.14
N GLU A 44 5.34 -6.73 -11.28
CA GLU A 44 4.14 -6.19 -10.64
C GLU A 44 4.25 -6.16 -9.12
N ASN A 45 4.73 -7.25 -8.51
CA ASN A 45 4.92 -7.33 -7.06
C ASN A 45 6.00 -6.36 -6.59
N SER A 46 7.08 -6.19 -7.35
CA SER A 46 8.12 -5.19 -7.06
C SER A 46 7.55 -3.77 -7.12
N LEU A 47 6.70 -3.46 -8.11
CA LEU A 47 6.03 -2.16 -8.22
C LEU A 47 5.04 -1.93 -7.07
N LYS A 48 4.28 -2.95 -6.66
CA LYS A 48 3.37 -2.89 -5.50
C LYS A 48 4.17 -2.65 -4.21
N GLN A 49 5.27 -3.36 -4.01
CA GLN A 49 6.16 -3.18 -2.87
C GLN A 49 6.81 -1.78 -2.85
N LEU A 50 7.25 -1.27 -4.00
CA LEU A 50 7.81 0.09 -4.11
C LEU A 50 6.75 1.14 -3.73
N LYS A 51 5.54 1.04 -4.28
CA LYS A 51 4.42 1.93 -3.91
C LYS A 51 4.11 1.88 -2.42
N GLN A 52 4.13 0.69 -1.82
CA GLN A 52 3.93 0.53 -0.39
C GLN A 52 5.08 1.18 0.41
N SER A 53 6.32 0.98 -0.01
CA SER A 53 7.50 1.61 0.59
C SER A 53 7.43 3.14 0.53
N ASP A 54 6.93 3.71 -0.57
CA ASP A 54 6.72 5.16 -0.71
C ASP A 54 5.66 5.67 0.28
N LEU A 55 4.56 4.92 0.48
CA LEU A 55 3.53 5.24 1.47
C LEU A 55 4.04 5.12 2.91
N ASP A 56 4.95 4.19 3.20
CA ASP A 56 5.55 4.10 4.53
C ASP A 56 6.57 5.24 4.75
N MET A 57 7.35 5.57 3.71
CA MET A 57 8.29 6.70 3.75
C MET A 57 7.60 8.04 3.95
N ILE A 58 6.42 8.26 3.37
CA ILE A 58 5.68 9.51 3.54
C ILE A 58 5.17 9.72 4.98
N ARG A 59 5.00 8.64 5.76
CA ARG A 59 4.69 8.72 7.19
C ARG A 59 5.91 9.16 7.98
N VAL A 60 7.04 8.49 7.75
CA VAL A 60 8.33 8.82 8.39
C VAL A 60 8.75 10.26 8.13
N LEU A 61 8.64 10.73 6.88
CA LEU A 61 8.95 12.11 6.53
C LEU A 61 8.08 13.12 7.28
N GLU A 62 6.82 12.76 7.53
CA GLU A 62 5.91 13.67 8.20
C GLU A 62 6.18 13.75 9.71
N ASP A 63 6.46 12.61 10.35
CA ASP A 63 6.89 12.58 11.75
C ASP A 63 8.20 13.34 11.92
N LEU A 64 9.13 13.22 10.95
CA LEU A 64 10.37 14.01 10.95
C LEU A 64 10.09 15.52 10.84
N ILE A 65 9.19 15.93 9.94
CA ILE A 65 8.80 17.35 9.79
C ILE A 65 8.17 17.87 11.09
N GLU A 66 7.33 17.08 11.76
CA GLU A 66 6.73 17.44 13.05
C GLU A 66 7.80 17.59 14.15
N VAL A 67 8.76 16.67 14.22
CA VAL A 67 9.88 16.76 15.17
C VAL A 67 10.72 18.02 14.91
N LEU A 68 11.05 18.30 13.65
CA LEU A 68 11.88 19.45 13.29
C LEU A 68 11.16 20.79 13.54
N THR A 69 9.85 20.86 13.26
CA THR A 69 9.05 22.06 13.55
C THR A 69 8.85 22.26 15.05
N THR A 70 8.57 21.20 15.81
CA THR A 70 8.46 21.26 17.28
C THR A 70 9.75 21.72 17.95
N LYS A 71 10.91 21.29 17.42
CA LYS A 71 12.23 21.74 17.89
C LYS A 71 12.62 23.14 17.40
N GLY A 72 11.79 23.78 16.56
CA GLY A 72 12.06 25.10 15.98
C GLY A 72 13.24 25.10 14.99
N VAL A 73 13.61 23.94 14.43
CA VAL A 73 14.71 23.83 13.45
C VAL A 73 14.28 24.36 12.09
N ILE A 74 13.03 24.13 11.71
CA ILE A 74 12.39 24.67 10.51
C ILE A 74 10.99 25.17 10.85
N SER A 75 10.49 26.15 10.10
CA SER A 75 9.09 26.57 10.10
C SER A 75 8.37 26.02 8.86
N ILE A 76 7.05 25.79 8.95
CA ILE A 76 6.26 25.34 7.80
C ILE A 76 6.39 26.32 6.61
N THR A 77 6.50 27.61 6.89
CA THR A 77 6.69 28.67 5.90
C THR A 77 7.99 28.58 5.12
N ASP A 78 8.97 27.82 5.61
CA ASP A 78 10.26 27.63 4.94
C ASP A 78 10.17 26.61 3.79
N LEU A 79 9.07 25.84 3.73
CA LEU A 79 8.84 24.82 2.70
C LEU A 79 8.19 25.44 1.44
N PRO A 80 8.34 24.82 0.26
CA PRO A 80 7.66 25.29 -0.96
C PRO A 80 6.12 25.33 -0.79
N PRO A 81 5.39 26.25 -1.47
CA PRO A 81 3.95 26.39 -1.31
C PRO A 81 3.15 25.09 -1.49
N GLY A 82 3.56 24.24 -2.43
CA GLY A 82 2.94 22.93 -2.65
C GLY A 82 3.11 21.97 -1.49
N ALA A 83 4.26 22.02 -0.79
CA ALA A 83 4.51 21.22 0.41
C ALA A 83 3.71 21.76 1.60
N GLN A 84 3.63 23.08 1.76
CA GLN A 84 2.82 23.73 2.80
C GLN A 84 1.34 23.30 2.69
N ALA A 85 0.75 23.40 1.50
CA ALA A 85 -0.64 23.02 1.26
C ALA A 85 -0.90 21.53 1.58
N LYS A 86 0.02 20.63 1.18
CA LYS A 86 -0.08 19.20 1.46
C LYS A 86 -0.05 18.91 2.97
N LEU A 87 0.87 19.51 3.70
CA LEU A 87 1.00 19.34 5.15
C LEU A 87 -0.23 19.87 5.89
N LEU A 88 -0.76 21.03 5.50
CA LEU A 88 -1.97 21.61 6.09
C LEU A 88 -3.20 20.71 5.88
N ASN A 89 -3.40 20.23 4.65
CA ASN A 89 -4.50 19.31 4.34
C ASN A 89 -4.39 18.02 5.15
N ARG A 90 -3.18 17.49 5.31
CA ARG A 90 -2.94 16.23 6.01
C ARG A 90 -3.09 16.37 7.53
N ASN A 91 -2.64 17.47 8.13
CA ASN A 91 -2.93 17.80 9.53
C ASN A 91 -4.44 17.93 9.78
N THR A 92 -5.16 18.56 8.86
CA THR A 92 -6.63 18.71 8.97
C THR A 92 -7.32 17.34 8.92
N ALA A 93 -6.89 16.46 8.00
CA ALA A 93 -7.41 15.09 7.93
C ALA A 93 -7.11 14.28 9.20
N ARG A 94 -5.90 14.40 9.77
CA ARG A 94 -5.54 13.75 11.04
C ARG A 94 -6.34 14.30 12.21
N ALA A 95 -6.55 15.61 12.30
CA ALA A 95 -7.37 16.22 13.34
C ALA A 95 -8.84 15.77 13.26
N ALA A 96 -9.39 15.65 12.05
CA ALA A 96 -10.74 15.12 11.86
C ALA A 96 -10.84 13.66 12.32
N LEU A 97 -9.89 12.80 11.97
CA LEU A 97 -9.89 11.40 12.39
C LEU A 97 -9.57 11.22 13.90
N GLY A 98 -8.65 12.01 14.45
CA GLY A 98 -8.33 12.01 15.88
C GLY A 98 -9.45 12.55 16.75
N GLY A 99 -10.18 13.57 16.25
CA GLY A 99 -11.41 14.07 16.88
C GLY A 99 -12.52 13.02 16.91
N LEU A 100 -12.69 12.26 15.82
CA LEU A 100 -13.62 11.12 15.79
C LEU A 100 -13.23 10.03 16.79
N ASN A 101 -11.94 9.76 16.97
CA ASN A 101 -11.45 8.81 17.98
C ASN A 101 -11.72 9.30 19.42
N ASN A 102 -11.62 10.60 19.69
CA ASN A 102 -11.94 11.16 21.02
C ASN A 102 -13.45 11.12 21.31
N LEU A 103 -14.31 11.27 20.29
CA LEU A 103 -15.77 11.17 20.45
C LEU A 103 -16.26 9.73 20.70
N ILE A 104 -15.48 8.71 20.32
CA ILE A 104 -15.80 7.30 20.59
C ILE A 104 -15.34 6.88 21.99
N ASP A 105 -14.27 7.50 22.52
CA ASP A 105 -13.73 7.21 23.86
C ASP A 105 -14.53 7.88 24.99
N ASP A 106 -15.25 8.97 24.70
CA ASP A 106 -16.12 9.67 25.66
C ASP A 106 -17.44 8.92 25.97
N GLU A 107 -17.77 7.82 25.27
CA GLU A 107 -18.98 7.02 25.54
C GLU A 107 -18.79 5.88 26.58
N GLU A 108 -17.56 5.60 27.05
CA GLU A 108 -17.32 4.56 28.09
C GLU A 108 -17.06 5.09 29.51
N VAL A 109 -16.89 6.40 29.71
CA VAL A 109 -16.67 7.00 31.06
C VAL A 109 -17.95 7.63 31.61
N GLY A 110 -19.04 6.85 31.60
CA GLY A 110 -20.37 7.30 32.02
C GLY A 110 -21.13 6.26 32.84
N GLY A 111 -20.47 5.49 33.69
CA GLY A 111 -21.13 4.46 34.49
C GLY A 111 -20.44 4.21 35.82
N LEU A 112 -21.24 4.38 36.88
CA LEU A 112 -21.02 3.94 38.27
C LEU A 112 -20.25 4.92 39.17
N ILE A 113 -21.00 5.91 39.65
CA ILE A 113 -20.93 6.38 41.05
C ILE A 113 -21.55 5.29 41.94
#